data_AF-A0A9W4U7C6-F1
#
_entry.id   AF-A0A9W4U7C6-F1
#
_cell.length_a   1.000
_cell.length_b   1.000
_cell.length_c   1.000
_cell.angle_alpha   90.00
_cell.angle_beta   90.00
_cell.angle_gamma   90.00
#
_symmetry.space_group_name_H-M   'P 1'
#
loop_
_entity.id
_entity.type
_entity.pdbx_description
1 polymer ?
#
loop_
_entity_poly.entity_id
_entity_poly.type
_entity_poly.pdbx_seq_one_letter_code
_entity_poly.pdbx_strand_id
1 'polypeptide(L)'
;MALQTLLRATAFRSPLLRTVVPTVALAYGIQTAVAIPSIAAETEQYYDLSGSLTYLSCTALSLALPYLRARSAGNFAGGLSEYLSATGPGQAGWWWRHVVLSAGVGIWATRLGSYLFARITSDGHDSRFDRIRSAPSKFYVAFFAQATWVSLCLLPVMLTNSLPRSAFALSRLQNVAPAAIPQPVSANPYWTDILGVSLFLFGFIFEVLADRQKSQWSKEKKEKKHSEEFLTRGLWSKSRHPNYFGEITLWTGIAVAAGGLLVRGPAQAGLGLGGGILGKATVLGMCAASPGFVTFLLTKISGIPLSEGKYDKKYGDRKDYQKWKRETPVLVPKLF
;
A
#
# COMPACT_ATOMS: atom_id res chain seq x y z
N MET A 1 -5.52 28.79 11.04
CA MET A 1 -6.97 28.51 11.10
C MET A 1 -7.34 27.13 10.52
N ALA A 2 -7.02 26.83 9.25
CA ALA A 2 -7.40 25.56 8.59
C ALA A 2 -6.96 24.27 9.33
N LEU A 3 -5.71 24.20 9.83
CA LEU A 3 -5.22 23.03 10.57
C LEU A 3 -6.05 22.77 11.84
N GLN A 4 -6.35 23.80 12.63
CA GLN A 4 -7.13 23.63 13.86
C GLN A 4 -8.57 23.19 13.54
N THR A 5 -9.17 23.72 12.48
CA THR A 5 -10.49 23.28 12.00
C THR A 5 -10.48 21.80 11.63
N LEU A 6 -9.48 21.35 10.86
CA LEU A 6 -9.33 19.94 10.51
C LEU A 6 -9.18 19.04 11.75
N LEU A 7 -8.32 19.44 12.69
CA LEU A 7 -8.08 18.67 13.92
C LEU A 7 -9.34 18.55 14.78
N ARG A 8 -10.14 19.62 14.88
CA ARG A 8 -11.43 19.63 15.60
C ARG A 8 -12.49 18.80 14.88
N ALA A 9 -12.65 18.97 13.56
CA ALA A 9 -13.62 18.25 12.74
C ALA A 9 -13.40 16.72 12.74
N THR A 10 -12.19 16.28 13.07
CA THR A 10 -11.79 14.87 13.08
C THR A 10 -11.35 14.41 14.47
N ALA A 11 -11.86 15.06 15.52
CA ALA A 11 -11.58 14.75 16.93
C ALA A 11 -12.40 13.56 17.45
N PHE A 12 -12.39 12.44 16.73
CA PHE A 12 -13.08 11.21 17.15
C PHE A 12 -12.61 10.72 18.52
N ARG A 13 -13.42 9.94 19.24
CA ARG A 13 -12.99 9.36 20.53
C ARG A 13 -11.84 8.36 20.36
N SER A 14 -11.93 7.51 19.33
CA SER A 14 -10.90 6.50 19.04
C SER A 14 -9.68 7.12 18.33
N PRO A 15 -8.44 6.85 18.79
CA PRO A 15 -7.21 7.21 18.08
C PRO A 15 -7.13 6.66 16.66
N LEU A 16 -7.71 5.47 16.43
CA LEU A 16 -7.84 4.85 15.11
C LEU A 16 -8.66 5.74 14.17
N LEU A 17 -9.86 6.12 14.59
CA LEU A 17 -10.77 6.94 13.77
C LEU A 17 -10.21 8.35 13.50
N ARG A 18 -9.44 8.93 14.44
CA ARG A 18 -8.74 10.22 14.25
C ARG A 18 -7.76 10.23 13.07
N THR A 19 -7.29 9.05 12.66
CA THR A 19 -6.29 8.91 11.59
C THR A 19 -6.94 8.31 10.34
N VAL A 20 -7.67 7.20 10.49
CA VAL A 20 -8.25 6.45 9.37
C VAL A 20 -9.29 7.29 8.63
N VAL A 21 -10.26 7.90 9.33
CA VAL A 21 -11.37 8.64 8.69
C VAL A 21 -10.87 9.80 7.83
N PRO A 22 -10.05 10.75 8.34
CA PRO A 22 -9.54 11.83 7.50
C PRO A 22 -8.60 11.35 6.39
N THR A 23 -7.88 10.24 6.57
CA THR A 23 -7.01 9.68 5.53
C THR A 23 -7.81 9.08 4.38
N VAL A 24 -8.89 8.35 4.70
CA VAL A 24 -9.82 7.80 3.71
C VAL A 24 -10.59 8.93 3.02
N ALA A 25 -11.04 9.94 3.77
CA ALA A 25 -11.67 11.13 3.20
C ALA A 25 -10.74 11.87 2.23
N LEU A 26 -9.45 11.98 2.54
CA LEU A 26 -8.45 12.51 1.61
C LEU A 26 -8.34 11.65 0.35
N ALA A 27 -8.40 10.31 0.47
CA ALA A 27 -8.34 9.43 -0.70
C ALA A 27 -9.47 9.70 -1.69
N TYR A 28 -10.70 9.76 -1.19
CA TYR A 28 -11.86 10.11 -2.00
C TYR A 28 -11.78 11.55 -2.52
N GLY A 29 -11.32 12.51 -1.70
CA GLY A 29 -11.16 13.90 -2.11
C GLY A 29 -10.19 14.08 -3.27
N ILE A 30 -9.01 13.44 -3.23
CA ILE A 30 -8.03 13.48 -4.33
C ILE A 30 -8.63 12.85 -5.59
N GLN A 31 -9.26 11.68 -5.47
CA GLN A 31 -9.82 10.98 -6.61
C GLN A 31 -10.98 11.74 -7.24
N THR A 32 -11.86 12.35 -6.45
CA THR A 32 -12.90 13.25 -6.96
C THR A 32 -12.30 14.49 -7.64
N ALA A 33 -11.27 15.10 -7.05
CA ALA A 33 -10.62 16.29 -7.61
C ALA A 33 -9.95 16.01 -8.96
N VAL A 34 -9.40 14.82 -9.18
CA VAL A 34 -8.84 14.42 -10.48
C VAL A 34 -9.92 13.92 -11.44
N ALA A 35 -10.97 13.26 -10.94
CA ALA A 35 -12.06 12.76 -11.78
C ALA A 35 -12.78 13.88 -12.54
N ILE A 36 -13.02 15.04 -11.90
CA ILE A 36 -13.72 16.17 -12.53
C ILE A 36 -13.06 16.62 -13.84
N PRO A 37 -11.78 17.05 -13.86
CA PRO A 37 -11.12 17.44 -15.11
C PRO A 37 -10.93 16.25 -16.07
N SER A 38 -10.70 15.03 -15.56
CA SER A 38 -10.59 13.83 -16.41
C SER A 38 -11.87 13.50 -17.15
N ILE A 39 -13.03 13.65 -16.52
CA ILE A 39 -14.34 13.44 -17.13
C ILE A 39 -14.62 14.55 -18.15
N ALA A 40 -14.36 15.81 -17.79
CA ALA A 40 -14.59 16.95 -18.68
C ALA A 40 -13.74 16.88 -19.97
N ALA A 41 -12.52 16.34 -19.87
CA ALA A 41 -11.61 16.17 -21.00
C ALA A 41 -11.62 14.75 -21.60
N GLU A 42 -12.51 13.87 -21.13
CA GLU A 42 -12.58 12.44 -21.52
C GLU A 42 -11.22 11.73 -21.57
N THR A 43 -10.35 12.03 -20.59
CA THR A 43 -8.94 11.58 -20.57
C THR A 43 -8.60 10.77 -19.33
N GLU A 44 -8.07 9.57 -19.55
CA GLU A 44 -7.58 8.66 -18.50
C GLU A 44 -6.10 8.87 -18.15
N GLN A 45 -5.42 9.84 -18.79
CA GLN A 45 -3.98 10.06 -18.61
C GLN A 45 -3.57 10.29 -17.15
N TYR A 46 -4.46 10.88 -16.35
CA TYR A 46 -4.21 11.19 -14.94
C TYR A 46 -4.63 10.07 -13.98
N TYR A 47 -5.28 9.01 -14.46
CA TYR A 47 -5.85 7.97 -13.60
C TYR A 47 -4.77 7.19 -12.82
N ASP A 48 -3.74 6.66 -13.50
CA ASP A 48 -2.69 5.89 -12.80
C ASP A 48 -1.81 6.82 -11.91
N LEU A 49 -1.61 8.08 -12.33
CA LEU A 49 -0.89 9.08 -11.54
C LEU A 49 -1.65 9.49 -10.28
N SER A 50 -2.97 9.67 -10.37
CA SER A 50 -3.82 10.05 -9.22
C SER A 50 -3.78 8.98 -8.14
N GLY A 51 -3.77 7.69 -8.51
CA GLY A 51 -3.63 6.58 -7.57
C GLY A 51 -2.34 6.66 -6.76
N SER A 52 -1.23 6.91 -7.43
CA SER A 52 0.09 7.03 -6.79
C SER A 52 0.18 8.27 -5.90
N LEU A 53 -0.35 9.40 -6.37
CA LEU A 53 -0.50 10.62 -5.56
C LEU A 53 -1.36 10.37 -4.32
N THR A 54 -2.42 9.57 -4.45
CA THR A 54 -3.30 9.22 -3.34
C THR A 54 -2.58 8.36 -2.31
N TYR A 55 -1.84 7.32 -2.73
CA TYR A 55 -1.01 6.53 -1.82
C TYR A 55 -0.03 7.40 -1.03
N LEU A 56 0.71 8.28 -1.71
CA LEU A 56 1.70 9.15 -1.08
C LEU A 56 1.05 10.14 -0.10
N SER A 57 -0.03 10.79 -0.54
CA SER A 57 -0.73 11.81 0.26
C SER A 57 -1.41 11.19 1.48
N CYS A 58 -2.08 10.04 1.33
CA CYS A 58 -2.70 9.33 2.44
C CYS A 58 -1.67 8.78 3.42
N THR A 59 -0.53 8.27 2.92
CA THR A 59 0.57 7.82 3.77
C THR A 59 1.11 8.97 4.60
N ALA A 60 1.45 10.10 3.96
CA ALA A 60 1.95 11.29 4.63
C ALA A 60 0.95 11.86 5.65
N LEU A 61 -0.34 11.95 5.27
CA LEU A 61 -1.38 12.45 6.17
C LEU A 61 -1.56 11.52 7.38
N SER A 62 -1.67 10.21 7.18
CA SER A 62 -1.87 9.24 8.27
C SER A 62 -0.74 9.32 9.30
N LEU A 63 0.47 9.59 8.83
CA LEU A 63 1.69 9.65 9.63
C LEU A 63 1.85 11.00 10.35
N ALA A 64 1.46 12.10 9.70
CA ALA A 64 1.53 13.45 10.27
C ALA A 64 0.38 13.75 11.26
N LEU A 65 -0.83 13.23 11.04
CA LEU A 65 -2.02 13.58 11.82
C LEU A 65 -1.90 13.36 13.34
N PRO A 66 -1.42 12.21 13.85
CA PRO A 66 -1.19 12.00 15.27
C PRO A 66 -0.15 12.97 15.85
N TYR A 67 0.88 13.32 15.07
CA TYR A 67 1.89 14.30 15.45
C TYR A 67 1.33 15.71 15.58
N LEU A 68 0.58 16.16 14.59
CA LEU A 68 -0.05 17.48 14.62
C LEU A 68 -1.02 17.62 15.79
N ARG A 69 -1.74 16.54 16.16
CA ARG A 69 -2.60 16.52 17.36
C ARG A 69 -1.80 16.63 18.64
N ALA A 70 -0.77 15.83 18.81
CA ALA A 70 0.08 15.87 20.00
C ALA A 70 0.69 17.26 20.20
N ARG A 71 1.20 17.88 19.11
CA ARG A 71 1.72 19.25 19.14
C ARG A 71 0.63 20.27 19.49
N SER A 72 -0.56 20.16 18.91
CA SER A 72 -1.66 21.10 19.19
C SER A 72 -2.21 21.02 20.62
N ALA A 73 -2.04 19.87 21.28
CA ALA A 73 -2.47 19.65 22.65
C ALA A 73 -1.47 20.15 23.70
N GLY A 74 -0.35 20.76 23.28
CA GLY A 74 0.71 21.20 24.20
C GLY A 74 1.56 20.06 24.77
N ASN A 75 1.37 18.82 24.29
CA ASN A 75 2.11 17.64 24.74
C ASN A 75 3.52 17.51 24.10
N PHE A 76 4.09 18.61 23.62
CA PHE A 76 5.44 18.69 23.04
C PHE A 76 6.24 19.73 23.81
N ALA A 77 7.28 19.29 24.51
CA ALA A 77 8.50 20.09 24.62
C ALA A 77 9.26 19.90 23.30
N GLY A 78 9.76 20.98 22.68
CA GLY A 78 10.57 20.86 21.46
C GLY A 78 9.91 21.15 20.12
N GLY A 79 10.61 21.91 19.29
CA GLY A 79 10.24 22.21 17.90
C GLY A 79 10.72 21.15 16.89
N LEU A 80 10.79 21.54 15.62
CA LEU A 80 11.32 20.68 14.54
C LEU A 80 12.78 20.24 14.79
N SER A 81 13.56 21.02 15.55
CA SER A 81 14.95 20.67 15.89
C SER A 81 15.03 19.47 16.85
N GLU A 82 14.23 19.44 17.92
CA GLU A 82 14.14 18.28 18.83
C GLU A 82 13.65 17.04 18.08
N TYR A 83 12.71 17.25 17.16
CA TYR A 83 12.18 16.21 16.28
C TYR A 83 13.23 15.63 15.31
N LEU A 84 14.13 16.46 14.77
CA LEU A 84 15.21 16.04 13.86
C LEU A 84 16.48 15.58 14.61
N SER A 85 16.67 15.98 15.86
CA SER A 85 17.83 15.63 16.69
C SER A 85 17.69 14.26 17.38
N ALA A 86 16.78 13.40 16.92
CA ALA A 86 16.68 12.02 17.38
C ALA A 86 17.99 11.27 17.15
N THR A 87 18.66 10.87 18.22
CA THR A 87 19.91 10.09 18.15
C THR A 87 19.71 8.61 17.81
N GLY A 88 18.47 8.14 17.63
CA GLY A 88 18.20 6.76 17.22
C GLY A 88 16.71 6.42 17.00
N PRO A 89 16.43 5.18 16.55
CA PRO A 89 15.07 4.68 16.31
C PRO A 89 14.16 4.88 17.53
N GLY A 90 13.11 5.69 17.39
CA GLY A 90 12.14 5.94 18.48
C GLY A 90 12.53 7.05 19.47
N GLN A 91 13.61 7.81 19.24
CA GLN A 91 14.07 8.83 20.19
C GLN A 91 13.54 10.25 19.91
N ALA A 92 13.31 10.66 18.66
CA ALA A 92 12.59 11.92 18.41
C ALA A 92 11.69 11.89 17.19
N GLY A 93 10.44 12.29 17.41
CA GLY A 93 9.44 12.30 16.36
C GLY A 93 8.80 10.95 16.12
N TRP A 94 9.38 10.07 15.31
CA TRP A 94 8.65 8.98 14.63
C TRP A 94 9.20 7.61 14.99
N TRP A 95 8.32 6.70 15.43
CA TRP A 95 8.72 5.32 15.74
C TRP A 95 9.14 4.63 14.46
N TRP A 96 10.28 3.94 14.47
CA TRP A 96 10.90 3.42 13.25
C TRP A 96 9.97 2.52 12.43
N ARG A 97 9.06 1.78 13.08
CA ARG A 97 8.03 0.98 12.40
C ARG A 97 7.12 1.83 11.51
N HIS A 98 6.72 3.00 12.01
CA HIS A 98 5.87 3.93 11.24
C HIS A 98 6.61 4.43 10.01
N VAL A 99 7.89 4.81 10.19
CA VAL A 99 8.77 5.29 9.11
C VAL A 99 9.01 4.19 8.10
N VAL A 100 9.43 3.00 8.53
CA VAL A 100 9.78 1.87 7.65
C VAL A 100 8.58 1.41 6.83
N LEU A 101 7.41 1.21 7.45
CA LEU A 101 6.22 0.77 6.71
C LEU A 101 5.70 1.86 5.77
N SER A 102 5.71 3.13 6.20
CA SER A 102 5.29 4.25 5.35
C SER A 102 6.27 4.51 4.21
N ALA A 103 7.58 4.37 4.46
CA ALA A 103 8.61 4.48 3.42
C ALA A 103 8.53 3.32 2.44
N GLY A 104 8.26 2.09 2.90
CA GLY A 104 8.01 0.95 2.04
C GLY A 104 6.88 1.22 1.04
N VAL A 105 5.73 1.67 1.54
CA VAL A 105 4.61 2.06 0.66
C VAL A 105 4.96 3.25 -0.23
N GLY A 106 5.67 4.26 0.29
CA GLY A 106 6.10 5.41 -0.49
C GLY A 106 7.00 5.02 -1.66
N ILE A 107 8.02 4.20 -1.41
CA ILE A 107 8.94 3.68 -2.44
C ILE A 107 8.16 2.88 -3.48
N TRP A 108 7.27 1.99 -3.04
CA TRP A 108 6.44 1.20 -3.94
C TRP A 108 5.52 2.08 -4.80
N ALA A 109 4.80 3.02 -4.19
CA ALA A 109 3.86 3.90 -4.89
C ALA A 109 4.57 4.83 -5.87
N THR A 110 5.71 5.41 -5.50
CA THR A 110 6.52 6.21 -6.42
C THR A 110 7.02 5.36 -7.59
N ARG A 111 7.55 4.16 -7.33
CA ARG A 111 8.06 3.27 -8.38
C ARG A 111 6.95 2.87 -9.36
N LEU A 112 5.83 2.37 -8.84
CA LEU A 112 4.72 1.89 -9.66
C LEU A 112 4.08 3.06 -10.42
N GLY A 113 3.87 4.20 -9.75
CA GLY A 113 3.32 5.41 -10.35
C GLY A 113 4.17 5.95 -11.50
N SER A 114 5.48 6.12 -11.28
CA SER A 114 6.38 6.56 -12.34
C SER A 114 6.42 5.59 -13.52
N TYR A 115 6.37 4.28 -13.25
CA TYR A 115 6.34 3.25 -14.29
C TYR A 115 5.04 3.31 -15.13
N LEU A 116 3.88 3.39 -14.48
CA LEU A 116 2.59 3.44 -15.17
C LEU A 116 2.40 4.76 -15.94
N PHE A 117 2.82 5.88 -15.35
CA PHE A 117 2.76 7.18 -16.00
C PHE A 117 3.64 7.22 -17.25
N ALA A 118 4.90 6.77 -17.16
CA ALA A 118 5.80 6.70 -18.31
C ALA A 118 5.23 5.80 -19.44
N ARG A 119 4.53 4.71 -19.08
CA ARG A 119 3.87 3.84 -20.06
C ARG A 119 2.72 4.57 -20.76
N ILE A 120 1.82 5.23 -20.02
CA ILE A 120 0.68 5.93 -20.62
C ILE A 120 1.17 7.06 -21.53
N THR A 121 2.19 7.82 -21.14
CA THR A 121 2.76 8.87 -21.99
C THR A 121 3.36 8.31 -23.28
N SER A 122 3.91 7.08 -23.25
CA SER A 122 4.48 6.42 -24.43
C SER A 122 3.46 5.74 -25.33
N ASP A 123 2.44 5.08 -24.76
CA ASP A 123 1.44 4.30 -25.51
C ASP A 123 0.22 5.16 -25.89
N GLY A 124 0.10 6.36 -25.32
CA GLY A 124 -0.88 7.39 -25.65
C GLY A 124 -2.29 7.18 -25.08
N HIS A 125 -2.70 5.92 -24.91
CA HIS A 125 -4.07 5.57 -24.53
C HIS A 125 -4.13 4.23 -23.76
N ASP A 126 -5.02 4.12 -22.77
CA ASP A 126 -5.26 2.86 -22.05
C ASP A 126 -6.59 2.20 -22.46
N SER A 127 -6.46 1.01 -23.08
CA SER A 127 -7.58 0.22 -23.60
C SER A 127 -8.64 -0.17 -22.55
N ARG A 128 -8.35 -0.03 -21.25
CA ARG A 128 -9.30 -0.29 -20.16
C ARG A 128 -10.42 0.76 -20.12
N PHE A 129 -10.16 1.97 -20.62
CA PHE A 129 -11.06 3.11 -20.47
C PHE A 129 -11.90 3.42 -21.71
N ASP A 130 -11.65 2.75 -22.86
CA ASP A 130 -12.30 2.98 -24.16
C ASP A 130 -13.82 3.12 -24.08
N ARG A 131 -14.44 2.25 -23.27
CA ARG A 131 -15.90 2.12 -23.17
C ARG A 131 -16.52 2.91 -22.02
N ILE A 132 -15.69 3.49 -21.14
CA ILE A 132 -16.17 4.15 -19.92
C ILE A 132 -15.84 5.63 -19.86
N ARG A 133 -14.81 6.12 -20.58
CA ARG A 133 -14.39 7.53 -20.54
C ARG A 133 -15.45 8.51 -21.05
N SER A 134 -16.26 8.08 -22.02
CA SER A 134 -17.39 8.85 -22.59
C SER A 134 -18.67 8.77 -21.74
N ALA A 135 -18.66 8.02 -20.63
CA ALA A 135 -19.78 7.87 -19.73
C ALA A 135 -19.41 8.43 -18.34
N PRO A 136 -19.72 9.70 -18.04
CA PRO A 136 -19.28 10.40 -16.83
C PRO A 136 -19.46 9.61 -15.53
N SER A 137 -20.62 8.98 -15.35
CA SER A 137 -20.92 8.18 -14.15
C SER A 137 -20.05 6.93 -14.05
N LYS A 138 -19.85 6.20 -15.15
CA LYS A 138 -19.00 4.99 -15.18
C LYS A 138 -17.54 5.35 -15.01
N PHE A 139 -17.10 6.46 -15.56
CA PHE A 139 -15.73 6.92 -15.40
C PHE A 139 -15.47 7.36 -13.95
N TYR A 140 -16.39 8.10 -13.34
CA TYR A 140 -16.31 8.48 -11.93
C TYR A 140 -16.21 7.26 -10.99
N VAL A 141 -16.95 6.19 -11.27
CA VAL A 141 -16.87 4.92 -10.52
C VAL A 141 -15.47 4.34 -10.54
N ALA A 142 -14.70 4.49 -11.63
CA ALA A 142 -13.31 4.03 -11.67
C ALA A 142 -12.44 4.77 -10.65
N PHE A 143 -12.52 6.11 -10.60
CA PHE A 143 -11.78 6.92 -9.62
C PHE A 143 -12.21 6.60 -8.18
N PHE A 144 -13.50 6.38 -7.95
CA PHE A 144 -14.03 6.00 -6.65
C PHE A 144 -13.57 4.59 -6.21
N ALA A 145 -13.51 3.65 -7.14
CA ALA A 145 -12.92 2.33 -6.92
C ALA A 145 -11.43 2.43 -6.61
N GLN A 146 -10.70 3.34 -7.24
CA GLN A 146 -9.29 3.61 -6.95
C GLN A 146 -9.08 4.18 -5.54
N ALA A 147 -9.93 5.11 -5.08
CA ALA A 147 -9.90 5.59 -3.69
C ALA A 147 -10.12 4.45 -2.68
N THR A 148 -11.07 3.56 -3.00
CA THR A 148 -11.39 2.37 -2.19
C THR A 148 -10.20 1.41 -2.15
N TRP A 149 -9.56 1.20 -3.31
CA TRP A 149 -8.37 0.37 -3.43
C TRP A 149 -7.24 0.87 -2.54
N VAL A 150 -6.88 2.15 -2.68
CA VAL A 150 -5.80 2.77 -1.91
C VAL A 150 -6.10 2.65 -0.41
N SER A 151 -7.34 2.93 -0.01
CA SER A 151 -7.77 2.88 1.40
C SER A 151 -7.62 1.48 2.02
N LEU A 152 -8.04 0.43 1.30
CA LEU A 152 -7.94 -0.94 1.79
C LEU A 152 -6.50 -1.46 1.82
N CYS A 153 -5.70 -1.14 0.80
CA CYS A 153 -4.30 -1.55 0.76
C CYS A 153 -3.48 -0.85 1.86
N LEU A 154 -3.73 0.44 2.09
CA LEU A 154 -3.00 1.24 3.05
C LEU A 154 -3.43 1.00 4.51
N LEU A 155 -4.52 0.26 4.73
CA LEU A 155 -5.10 0.05 6.05
C LEU A 155 -4.10 -0.39 7.13
N PRO A 156 -3.19 -1.36 6.92
CA PRO A 156 -2.22 -1.76 7.95
C PRO A 156 -1.26 -0.62 8.35
N VAL A 157 -0.89 0.23 7.39
CA VAL A 157 -0.04 1.41 7.63
C VAL A 157 -0.83 2.49 8.37
N MET A 158 -2.08 2.77 7.96
CA MET A 158 -2.94 3.72 8.67
C MET A 158 -3.17 3.29 10.13
N LEU A 159 -3.36 2.00 10.38
CA LEU A 159 -3.52 1.44 11.73
C LEU A 159 -2.25 1.59 12.57
N THR A 160 -1.10 1.26 11.98
CA THR A 160 0.21 1.45 12.63
C THR A 160 0.40 2.91 13.00
N ASN A 161 0.15 3.82 12.06
CA ASN A 161 0.30 5.26 12.25
C ASN A 161 -0.74 5.83 13.23
N SER A 162 -1.86 5.15 13.45
CA SER A 162 -2.87 5.56 14.44
C SER A 162 -2.42 5.39 15.89
N LEU A 163 -1.35 4.65 16.14
CA LEU A 163 -0.86 4.42 17.49
C LEU A 163 -0.40 5.74 18.13
N PRO A 164 -0.95 6.12 19.29
CA PRO A 164 -0.51 7.32 19.97
C PRO A 164 0.91 7.11 20.50
N ARG A 165 1.69 8.20 20.57
CA ARG A 165 3.06 8.15 21.11
C ARG A 165 3.13 7.62 22.53
N SER A 166 2.08 7.81 23.33
CA SER A 166 1.99 7.25 24.69
C SER A 166 2.12 5.72 24.71
N ALA A 167 1.70 5.01 23.65
CA ALA A 167 1.88 3.56 23.54
C ALA A 167 3.36 3.14 23.52
N PHE A 168 4.26 4.09 23.26
CA PHE A 168 5.68 3.86 23.14
C PHE A 168 6.53 4.68 24.13
N ALA A 169 5.97 5.75 24.71
CA ALA A 169 6.67 6.75 25.52
C ALA A 169 7.34 6.18 26.79
N LEU A 170 6.82 5.07 27.32
CA LEU A 170 7.37 4.43 28.52
C LEU A 170 8.61 3.57 28.27
N SER A 171 8.96 3.25 27.02
CA SER A 171 10.25 2.59 26.72
C SER A 171 11.46 3.48 27.05
N ARG A 172 11.21 4.76 27.36
CA ARG A 172 12.19 5.78 27.73
C ARG A 172 12.38 5.98 29.23
N LEU A 173 11.45 5.47 30.04
CA LEU A 173 11.49 5.64 31.49
C LEU A 173 12.09 4.38 32.13
N GLN A 174 13.43 4.33 32.20
CA GLN A 174 14.15 3.21 32.82
C GLN A 174 13.94 3.10 34.34
N ASN A 175 13.31 4.11 34.98
CA ASN A 175 13.28 4.29 36.44
C ASN A 175 11.88 4.46 37.06
N VAL A 176 10.80 3.97 36.44
CA VAL A 176 9.43 4.05 37.01
C VAL A 176 8.90 2.67 37.36
N ALA A 177 8.28 2.56 38.56
CA ALA A 177 7.82 1.31 39.15
C ALA A 177 6.87 0.51 38.20
N PRO A 178 7.10 -0.81 37.97
CA PRO A 178 6.40 -1.58 36.93
C PRO A 178 4.91 -1.87 37.18
N ALA A 179 4.42 -1.76 38.41
CA ALA A 179 3.18 -2.43 38.82
C ALA A 179 1.86 -1.74 38.40
N ALA A 180 1.91 -0.47 37.96
CA ALA A 180 0.71 0.31 37.64
C ALA A 180 0.64 0.79 36.18
N ILE A 181 1.61 0.41 35.33
CA ILE A 181 1.76 0.98 34.00
C ILE A 181 1.77 -0.13 32.94
N PRO A 182 0.93 -0.05 31.89
CA PRO A 182 1.03 -0.96 30.75
C PRO A 182 2.46 -0.91 30.19
N GLN A 183 3.08 -2.08 30.02
CA GLN A 183 4.41 -2.19 29.40
C GLN A 183 4.44 -1.40 28.08
N PRO A 184 5.49 -0.66 27.73
CA PRO A 184 5.54 0.05 26.45
C PRO A 184 5.70 -0.92 25.27
N VAL A 185 5.34 -0.47 24.06
CA VAL A 185 5.82 -1.14 22.85
C VAL A 185 7.34 -1.11 22.82
N SER A 186 7.96 -2.26 22.54
CA SER A 186 9.41 -2.42 22.52
C SER A 186 10.04 -1.59 21.38
N ALA A 187 11.15 -0.92 21.69
CA ALA A 187 11.98 -0.27 20.67
C ALA A 187 12.69 -1.31 19.78
N ASN A 188 13.05 -2.47 20.33
CA ASN A 188 13.69 -3.55 19.59
C ASN A 188 12.72 -4.18 18.59
N PRO A 189 13.23 -4.67 17.44
CA PRO A 189 12.41 -5.37 16.47
C PRO A 189 11.84 -6.67 17.05
N TYR A 190 10.57 -6.92 16.75
CA TYR A 190 9.95 -8.22 16.91
C TYR A 190 10.31 -9.09 15.69
N TRP A 191 10.27 -10.40 15.85
CA TRP A 191 10.47 -11.33 14.73
C TRP A 191 9.46 -11.07 13.59
N THR A 192 8.24 -10.61 13.90
CA THR A 192 7.22 -10.22 12.91
C THR A 192 7.62 -8.99 12.10
N ASP A 193 8.40 -8.07 12.67
CA ASP A 193 8.93 -6.93 11.94
C ASP A 193 9.96 -7.41 10.91
N ILE A 194 10.87 -8.29 11.33
CA ILE A 194 11.91 -8.86 10.47
C ILE A 194 11.24 -9.65 9.33
N LEU A 195 10.30 -10.53 9.65
CA LEU A 195 9.57 -11.31 8.67
C LEU A 195 8.78 -10.41 7.71
N GLY A 196 8.01 -9.45 8.23
CA GLY A 196 7.20 -8.57 7.41
C GLY A 196 8.01 -7.68 6.48
N VAL A 197 9.12 -7.10 6.96
CA VAL A 197 10.05 -6.33 6.12
C VAL A 197 10.75 -7.22 5.09
N SER A 198 11.15 -8.45 5.46
CA SER A 198 11.76 -9.39 4.52
C SER A 198 10.80 -9.80 3.40
N LEU A 199 9.54 -10.09 3.75
CA LEU A 199 8.48 -10.37 2.77
C LEU A 199 8.21 -9.16 1.87
N PHE A 200 8.18 -7.95 2.44
CA PHE A 200 8.05 -6.71 1.67
C PHE A 200 9.19 -6.56 0.65
N LEU A 201 10.44 -6.66 1.09
CA LEU A 201 11.60 -6.51 0.22
C LEU A 201 11.64 -7.60 -0.86
N PHE A 202 11.37 -8.85 -0.48
CA PHE A 202 11.30 -9.96 -1.42
C PHE A 202 10.22 -9.72 -2.48
N GLY A 203 8.98 -9.42 -2.07
CA GLY A 203 7.88 -9.14 -2.98
C GLY A 203 8.15 -7.95 -3.89
N PHE A 204 8.69 -6.86 -3.33
CA PHE A 204 9.06 -5.66 -4.07
C PHE A 204 10.13 -5.94 -5.14
N ILE A 205 11.22 -6.64 -4.78
CA ILE A 205 12.28 -7.02 -5.74
C ILE A 205 11.70 -7.94 -6.82
N PHE A 206 10.88 -8.91 -6.43
CA PHE A 206 10.27 -9.85 -7.38
C PHE A 206 9.38 -9.12 -8.39
N GLU A 207 8.57 -8.18 -7.93
CA GLU A 207 7.74 -7.33 -8.79
C GLU A 207 8.59 -6.46 -9.73
N VAL A 208 9.62 -5.78 -9.20
CA VAL A 208 10.53 -4.93 -9.99
C VAL A 208 11.21 -5.74 -11.10
N LEU A 209 11.71 -6.94 -10.77
CA LEU A 209 12.39 -7.80 -11.75
C LEU A 209 11.42 -8.29 -12.81
N ALA A 210 10.20 -8.69 -12.43
CA ALA A 210 9.17 -9.14 -13.36
C ALA A 210 8.77 -8.03 -14.35
N ASP A 211 8.55 -6.81 -13.85
CA ASP A 211 8.20 -5.66 -14.68
C ASP A 211 9.35 -5.26 -15.60
N ARG A 212 10.60 -5.21 -15.09
CA ARG A 212 11.78 -4.93 -15.92
C ARG A 212 11.95 -5.95 -17.04
N GLN A 213 11.81 -7.24 -16.76
CA GLN A 213 11.85 -8.30 -17.78
C GLN A 213 10.77 -8.08 -18.85
N LYS A 214 9.56 -7.70 -18.45
CA LYS A 214 8.46 -7.41 -19.37
C LYS A 214 8.72 -6.17 -20.23
N SER A 215 9.20 -5.08 -19.63
CA SER A 215 9.52 -3.86 -20.37
C SER A 215 10.67 -4.07 -21.35
N GLN A 216 11.72 -4.79 -20.93
CA GLN A 216 12.86 -5.11 -21.78
C GLN A 216 12.43 -5.99 -22.96
N TRP A 217 11.66 -7.05 -22.71
CA TRP A 217 11.13 -7.91 -23.77
C TRP A 217 10.27 -7.11 -24.77
N SER A 218 9.40 -6.22 -24.28
CA SER A 218 8.59 -5.37 -25.17
C SER A 218 9.44 -4.44 -26.02
N LYS A 219 10.52 -3.88 -25.46
CA LYS A 219 11.48 -3.03 -26.18
C LYS A 219 12.24 -3.83 -27.23
N GLU A 220 12.76 -5.00 -26.88
CA GLU A 220 13.47 -5.89 -27.80
C GLU A 220 12.58 -6.35 -28.97
N LYS A 221 11.30 -6.61 -28.72
CA LYS A 221 10.31 -6.89 -29.78
C LYS A 221 10.13 -5.71 -30.73
N LYS A 222 10.02 -4.48 -30.22
CA LYS A 222 9.94 -3.25 -31.04
C LYS A 222 11.20 -3.04 -31.88
N GLU A 223 12.36 -3.37 -31.32
CA GLU A 223 13.67 -3.32 -32.00
C GLU A 223 13.94 -4.52 -32.92
N LYS A 224 12.96 -5.43 -33.10
CA LYS A 224 13.06 -6.64 -33.92
C LYS A 224 14.23 -7.57 -33.53
N LYS A 225 14.66 -7.53 -32.26
CA LYS A 225 15.74 -8.40 -31.73
C LYS A 225 15.29 -9.84 -31.51
N HIS A 226 13.99 -10.09 -31.45
CA HIS A 226 13.41 -11.44 -31.40
C HIS A 226 12.03 -11.47 -32.08
N SER A 227 11.57 -12.67 -32.42
CA SER A 227 10.26 -12.93 -33.05
C SER A 227 9.23 -13.56 -32.08
N GLU A 228 9.56 -13.68 -30.79
CA GLU A 228 8.65 -14.27 -29.80
C GLU A 228 7.30 -13.55 -29.71
N GLU A 229 6.23 -14.33 -29.59
CA GLU A 229 4.88 -13.78 -29.58
C GLU A 229 4.37 -13.38 -28.20
N PHE A 230 4.81 -14.10 -27.18
CA PHE A 230 4.51 -13.87 -25.78
C PHE A 230 5.75 -14.19 -24.93
N LEU A 231 5.83 -13.55 -23.77
CA LEU A 231 6.99 -13.63 -22.90
C LEU A 231 6.98 -14.93 -22.09
N THR A 232 7.98 -15.79 -22.32
CA THR A 232 8.14 -17.09 -21.66
C THR A 232 9.50 -17.26 -20.98
N ARG A 233 10.25 -16.17 -20.80
CA ARG A 233 11.62 -16.16 -20.27
C ARG A 233 11.67 -15.61 -18.83
N GLY A 234 12.73 -15.95 -18.10
CA GLY A 234 12.99 -15.38 -16.77
C GLY A 234 11.92 -15.77 -15.74
N LEU A 235 11.39 -14.80 -14.98
CA LEU A 235 10.34 -15.06 -13.99
C LEU A 235 9.03 -15.48 -14.66
N TRP A 236 8.79 -15.05 -15.90
CA TRP A 236 7.60 -15.37 -16.68
C TRP A 236 7.57 -16.83 -17.19
N SER A 237 8.69 -17.55 -17.09
CA SER A 237 8.72 -19.01 -17.31
C SER A 237 8.33 -19.80 -16.05
N LYS A 238 8.43 -19.18 -14.87
CA LYS A 238 8.15 -19.81 -13.57
C LYS A 238 6.76 -19.50 -13.05
N SER A 239 6.22 -18.33 -13.39
CA SER A 239 4.86 -17.90 -13.07
C SER A 239 4.33 -17.10 -14.26
N ARG A 240 3.03 -17.23 -14.57
CA ARG A 240 2.40 -16.45 -15.63
C ARG A 240 2.17 -14.99 -15.23
N HIS A 241 2.11 -14.71 -13.93
CA HIS A 241 1.93 -13.36 -13.39
C HIS A 241 2.89 -13.10 -12.21
N PRO A 242 4.20 -13.10 -12.46
CA PRO A 242 5.21 -12.97 -11.40
C PRO A 242 5.16 -11.61 -10.71
N ASN A 243 4.79 -10.55 -11.43
CA ASN A 243 4.60 -9.22 -10.86
C ASN A 243 3.45 -9.20 -9.83
N TYR A 244 2.32 -9.85 -10.13
CA TYR A 244 1.20 -9.93 -9.18
C TYR A 244 1.55 -10.76 -7.94
N PHE A 245 2.34 -11.81 -8.09
CA PHE A 245 2.87 -12.55 -6.93
C PHE A 245 3.75 -11.65 -6.06
N GLY A 246 4.63 -10.84 -6.65
CA GLY A 246 5.44 -9.87 -5.94
C GLY A 246 4.59 -8.84 -5.17
N GLU A 247 3.58 -8.28 -5.82
CA GLU A 247 2.65 -7.30 -5.23
C GLU A 247 1.85 -7.90 -4.06
N ILE A 248 1.30 -9.10 -4.21
CA ILE A 248 0.59 -9.79 -3.10
C ILE A 248 1.54 -10.05 -1.94
N THR A 249 2.77 -10.48 -2.24
CA THR A 249 3.77 -10.81 -1.21
C THR A 249 4.21 -9.57 -0.42
N LEU A 250 4.40 -8.43 -1.09
CA LEU A 250 4.81 -7.22 -0.39
C LEU A 250 3.69 -6.64 0.50
N TRP A 251 2.43 -6.67 0.06
CA TRP A 251 1.30 -6.26 0.90
C TRP A 251 1.09 -7.21 2.07
N THR A 252 1.37 -8.50 1.87
CA THR A 252 1.40 -9.49 2.95
C THR A 252 2.49 -9.14 3.96
N GLY A 253 3.68 -8.74 3.52
CA GLY A 253 4.77 -8.29 4.40
C GLY A 253 4.39 -7.08 5.27
N ILE A 254 3.76 -6.07 4.67
CA ILE A 254 3.23 -4.90 5.41
C ILE A 254 2.19 -5.33 6.46
N ALA A 255 1.26 -6.23 6.09
CA ALA A 255 0.24 -6.74 7.00
C ALA A 255 0.83 -7.56 8.16
N VAL A 256 1.86 -8.37 7.91
CA VAL A 256 2.55 -9.17 8.94
C VAL A 256 3.27 -8.27 9.96
N ALA A 257 4.02 -7.27 9.48
CA ALA A 257 4.71 -6.33 10.37
C ALA A 257 3.71 -5.51 11.21
N ALA A 258 2.69 -4.92 10.56
CA ALA A 258 1.66 -4.15 11.24
C ALA A 258 0.86 -5.01 12.22
N GLY A 259 0.37 -6.17 11.79
CA GLY A 259 -0.40 -7.09 12.63
C GLY A 259 0.38 -7.55 13.86
N GLY A 260 1.66 -7.93 13.68
CA GLY A 260 2.54 -8.36 14.76
C GLY A 260 2.81 -7.29 15.83
N LEU A 261 2.83 -6.02 15.43
CA LEU A 261 2.87 -4.87 16.33
C LEU A 261 1.50 -4.65 17.00
N LEU A 262 0.42 -4.62 16.22
CA LEU A 262 -0.89 -4.17 16.69
C LEU A 262 -1.55 -5.15 17.65
N VAL A 263 -1.23 -6.44 17.61
CA VAL A 263 -1.75 -7.45 18.58
C VAL A 263 -1.16 -7.34 19.98
N ARG A 264 -0.11 -6.52 20.16
CA ARG A 264 0.55 -6.35 21.47
C ARG A 264 -0.36 -5.55 22.39
N GLY A 265 -0.46 -5.96 23.66
CA GLY A 265 -1.27 -5.27 24.68
C GLY A 265 -1.10 -3.74 24.72
N PRO A 266 0.13 -3.20 24.62
CA PRO A 266 0.36 -1.76 24.65
C PRO A 266 -0.17 -1.05 23.40
N ALA A 267 -0.06 -1.70 22.24
CA ALA A 267 -0.62 -1.20 20.99
C ALA A 267 -2.16 -1.25 21.01
N GLN A 268 -2.75 -2.33 21.55
CA GLN A 268 -4.19 -2.45 21.75
C GLN A 268 -4.71 -1.34 22.67
N ALA A 269 -4.09 -1.14 23.83
CA ALA A 269 -4.43 -0.06 24.75
C ALA A 269 -4.28 1.32 24.09
N GLY A 270 -3.20 1.53 23.32
CA GLY A 270 -2.98 2.75 22.55
C GLY A 270 -4.08 3.04 21.53
N LEU A 271 -4.66 2.03 20.90
CA LEU A 271 -5.80 2.18 19.99
C LEU A 271 -7.15 2.32 20.70
N GLY A 272 -7.18 2.20 22.04
CA GLY A 272 -8.42 2.14 22.82
C GLY A 272 -9.16 0.81 22.67
N LEU A 273 -8.46 -0.27 22.34
CA LEU A 273 -9.00 -1.63 22.25
C LEU A 273 -8.76 -2.37 23.57
N GLY A 274 -9.71 -3.22 23.97
CA GLY A 274 -9.66 -3.94 25.26
C GLY A 274 -8.55 -5.00 25.41
N GLY A 275 -7.70 -5.22 24.40
CA GLY A 275 -6.55 -6.13 24.46
C GLY A 275 -6.88 -7.64 24.49
N GLY A 276 -8.16 -8.00 24.66
CA GLY A 276 -8.65 -9.37 24.59
C GLY A 276 -8.62 -9.98 23.19
N ILE A 277 -9.08 -11.23 23.08
CA ILE A 277 -9.09 -12.01 21.82
C ILE A 277 -9.79 -11.23 20.71
N LEU A 278 -10.93 -10.61 21.01
CA LEU A 278 -11.69 -9.81 20.04
C LEU A 278 -10.86 -8.65 19.48
N GLY A 279 -10.18 -7.87 20.33
CA GLY A 279 -9.36 -6.74 19.88
C GLY A 279 -8.17 -7.16 19.00
N LYS A 280 -7.53 -8.28 19.36
CA LYS A 280 -6.46 -8.88 18.54
C LYS A 280 -7.00 -9.38 17.19
N ALA A 281 -8.13 -10.08 17.19
CA ALA A 281 -8.77 -10.56 15.96
C ALA A 281 -9.19 -9.40 15.04
N THR A 282 -9.71 -8.31 15.61
CA THR A 282 -10.06 -7.10 14.86
C THR A 282 -8.86 -6.51 14.12
N VAL A 283 -7.75 -6.25 14.81
CA VAL A 283 -6.57 -5.65 14.14
C VAL A 283 -5.93 -6.59 13.13
N LEU A 284 -5.92 -7.90 13.39
CA LEU A 284 -5.43 -8.89 12.42
C LEU A 284 -6.32 -8.94 11.17
N GLY A 285 -7.64 -8.95 11.34
CA GLY A 285 -8.59 -8.91 10.23
C GLY A 285 -8.45 -7.65 9.39
N MET A 286 -8.30 -6.49 10.04
CA MET A 286 -8.07 -5.22 9.33
C MET A 286 -6.71 -5.18 8.62
N CYS A 287 -5.66 -5.78 9.19
CA CYS A 287 -4.36 -5.89 8.50
C CYS A 287 -4.45 -6.85 7.30
N ALA A 288 -5.13 -7.98 7.47
CA ALA A 288 -5.33 -8.98 6.42
C ALA A 288 -6.22 -8.49 5.26
N ALA A 289 -7.06 -7.48 5.50
CA ALA A 289 -7.88 -6.86 4.46
C ALA A 289 -7.04 -6.35 3.28
N SER A 290 -5.83 -5.84 3.52
CA SER A 290 -4.93 -5.35 2.46
C SER A 290 -4.49 -6.46 1.49
N PRO A 291 -3.71 -7.49 1.90
CA PRO A 291 -3.31 -8.55 1.00
C PRO A 291 -4.49 -9.40 0.51
N GLY A 292 -5.55 -9.57 1.31
CA GLY A 292 -6.76 -10.27 0.88
C GLY A 292 -7.47 -9.54 -0.26
N PHE A 293 -7.61 -8.23 -0.16
CA PHE A 293 -8.22 -7.39 -1.19
C PHE A 293 -7.38 -7.36 -2.47
N VAL A 294 -6.05 -7.15 -2.36
CA VAL A 294 -5.15 -7.17 -3.53
C VAL A 294 -5.20 -8.51 -4.23
N THR A 295 -5.16 -9.61 -3.48
CA THR A 295 -5.27 -10.97 -4.03
C THR A 295 -6.60 -11.15 -4.76
N PHE A 296 -7.71 -10.77 -4.13
CA PHE A 296 -9.03 -10.87 -4.74
C PHE A 296 -9.13 -10.05 -6.03
N LEU A 297 -8.67 -8.80 -6.01
CA LEU A 297 -8.67 -7.96 -7.20
C LEU A 297 -7.85 -8.57 -8.32
N LEU A 298 -6.57 -8.88 -8.07
CA LEU A 298 -5.66 -9.36 -9.11
C LEU A 298 -6.04 -10.75 -9.65
N THR A 299 -6.70 -11.59 -8.86
CA THR A 299 -7.03 -12.97 -9.27
C THR A 299 -8.47 -13.15 -9.77
N LYS A 300 -9.41 -12.28 -9.37
CA LYS A 300 -10.84 -12.47 -9.65
C LYS A 300 -11.51 -11.32 -10.41
N ILE A 301 -11.08 -10.08 -10.24
CA ILE A 301 -11.74 -8.92 -10.86
C ILE A 301 -10.87 -8.33 -11.97
N SER A 302 -9.72 -7.82 -11.57
CA SER A 302 -8.72 -7.19 -12.43
C SER A 302 -7.51 -8.11 -12.60
N GLY A 303 -6.43 -7.63 -13.20
CA GLY A 303 -5.18 -8.40 -13.29
C GLY A 303 -5.30 -9.62 -14.20
N ILE A 304 -5.40 -10.81 -13.61
CA ILE A 304 -5.29 -12.12 -14.28
C ILE A 304 -6.45 -12.36 -15.26
N PRO A 305 -7.74 -12.24 -14.89
CA PRO A 305 -8.83 -12.53 -15.81
C PRO A 305 -8.83 -11.62 -17.06
N LEU A 306 -8.49 -10.34 -16.88
CA LEU A 306 -8.43 -9.38 -17.99
C LEU A 306 -7.22 -9.62 -18.91
N SER A 307 -6.06 -9.96 -18.34
CA SER A 307 -4.85 -10.21 -19.12
C SER A 307 -4.90 -11.56 -19.84
N GLU A 308 -5.30 -12.63 -19.16
CA GLU A 308 -5.45 -13.94 -19.79
C GLU A 308 -6.58 -13.96 -20.81
N GLY A 309 -7.72 -13.30 -20.54
CA GLY A 309 -8.79 -13.19 -21.52
C GLY A 309 -8.35 -12.50 -22.82
N LYS A 310 -7.42 -11.53 -22.75
CA LYS A 310 -6.83 -10.90 -23.94
C LYS A 310 -5.87 -11.86 -24.66
N TYR A 311 -5.01 -12.56 -23.93
CA TYR A 311 -4.04 -13.49 -24.52
C TYR A 311 -4.70 -14.73 -25.11
N ASP A 312 -5.73 -15.27 -24.47
CA ASP A 312 -6.48 -16.42 -24.95
C ASP A 312 -7.19 -16.11 -26.27
N LYS A 313 -7.77 -14.91 -26.40
CA LYS A 313 -8.35 -14.46 -27.67
C LYS A 313 -7.32 -14.32 -28.79
N LYS A 314 -6.08 -13.96 -28.46
CA LYS A 314 -5.03 -13.67 -29.44
C LYS A 314 -4.20 -14.90 -29.82
N TYR A 315 -3.92 -15.77 -28.86
CA TYR A 315 -2.97 -16.87 -28.98
C TYR A 315 -3.59 -18.24 -28.66
N GLY A 316 -4.89 -18.30 -28.38
CA GLY A 316 -5.59 -19.51 -27.94
C GLY A 316 -5.43 -20.70 -28.88
N ASP A 317 -5.36 -20.47 -30.18
CA ASP A 317 -5.22 -21.53 -31.19
C ASP A 317 -3.79 -22.06 -31.35
N ARG A 318 -2.80 -21.39 -30.73
CA ARG A 318 -1.40 -21.78 -30.86
C ARG A 318 -1.03 -22.89 -29.87
N LYS A 319 -0.44 -23.96 -30.39
CA LYS A 319 0.01 -25.12 -29.59
C LYS A 319 1.08 -24.75 -28.56
N ASP A 320 2.01 -23.87 -28.91
CA ASP A 320 3.08 -23.40 -28.02
C ASP A 320 2.52 -22.61 -26.82
N TYR A 321 1.55 -21.72 -27.05
CA TYR A 321 0.86 -20.97 -26.01
C TYR A 321 0.06 -21.89 -25.07
N GLN A 322 -0.71 -22.84 -25.62
CA GLN A 322 -1.46 -23.80 -24.82
C GLN A 322 -0.54 -24.67 -23.95
N LYS A 323 0.61 -25.10 -24.49
CA LYS A 323 1.62 -25.86 -23.74
C LYS A 323 2.18 -25.02 -22.59
N TRP A 324 2.66 -23.80 -22.89
CA TRP A 324 3.17 -22.89 -21.87
C TRP A 324 2.15 -22.59 -20.77
N LYS A 325 0.89 -22.36 -21.14
CA LYS A 325 -0.20 -22.06 -20.18
C LYS A 325 -0.49 -23.23 -19.23
N ARG A 326 -0.36 -24.46 -19.71
CA ARG A 326 -0.54 -25.71 -18.93
C ARG A 326 0.65 -25.97 -18.02
N GLU A 327 1.86 -25.71 -18.52
CA GLU A 327 3.10 -25.99 -17.81
C GLU A 327 3.51 -24.86 -16.87
N THR A 328 2.99 -23.64 -17.02
CA THR A 328 3.38 -22.51 -16.18
C THR A 328 2.26 -22.19 -15.18
N PRO A 329 2.52 -22.22 -13.86
CA PRO A 329 1.53 -21.88 -12.85
C PRO A 329 1.11 -20.42 -12.98
N VAL A 330 -0.11 -20.13 -12.57
CA VAL A 330 -0.70 -18.80 -12.69
C VAL A 330 0.06 -17.77 -11.85
N LEU A 331 0.26 -18.07 -10.56
CA LEU A 331 0.69 -17.07 -9.57
C LEU A 331 1.96 -17.49 -8.82
N VAL A 332 1.89 -18.58 -8.04
CA VAL A 332 3.04 -19.07 -7.26
C VAL A 332 4.11 -19.62 -8.21
N PRO A 333 5.34 -19.05 -8.21
CA PRO A 333 6.39 -19.48 -9.11
C PRO A 333 6.79 -20.95 -8.89
N LYS A 334 7.06 -21.69 -9.97
CA LYS A 334 7.68 -23.01 -9.87
C LYS A 334 9.04 -22.92 -9.21
N LEU A 335 9.27 -23.78 -8.24
CA LEU A 335 10.58 -24.06 -7.68
C LEU A 335 11.05 -25.37 -8.31
N PHE A 336 12.03 -25.24 -9.21
CA PHE A 336 12.70 -26.29 -9.98
C PHE A 336 11.87 -26.89 -11.13
#